data_AF-A0A503I5I8-F1
#
_entry.id   AF-A0A503I5I8-F1
#
_cell.length_a   1.000
_cell.length_b   1.000
_cell.length_c   1.000
_cell.angle_alpha   90.00
_cell.angle_beta   90.00
_cell.angle_gamma   90.00
#
_symmetry.space_group_name_H-M   'P 1'
#
loop_
_entity.id
_entity.type
_entity.pdbx_description
1 polymer ?
#
loop_
_entity_poly.entity_id
_entity_poly.type
_entity_poly.pdbx_seq_one_letter_code
_entity_poly.pdbx_strand_id
1 'polypeptide(L)'
;MFRRSASFAIAGLAMLGTTSQTAAGGRAVECYEPVRTPDLYDTVYEDVMVSPPGQQVDYTPPIYGSRERVVMTAPAQVTYDIVPAVTRTAYHTVRVDDGGYSWEWRVIHGRKVLCKVWHKARYERVAETVVIQPERTRRVVIPAQYDRIAEEVLVQPEQRRVIDVPASYQTVARRVLVREGSSGWRRVHIPRHCQD
;
A
#
# COMPACT_ATOMS: atom_id res chain seq x y z
N MET A 1 -29.69 -60.14 -14.40
CA MET A 1 -29.37 -60.99 -13.24
C MET A 1 -30.60 -61.02 -12.36
N PHE A 2 -31.43 -62.06 -12.42
CA PHE A 2 -31.23 -63.33 -11.69
C PHE A 2 -30.83 -63.02 -10.24
N ARG A 3 -31.56 -63.39 -9.20
CA ARG A 3 -32.48 -64.52 -9.00
C ARG A 3 -32.83 -64.46 -7.50
N ARG A 4 -33.84 -65.24 -7.11
CA ARG A 4 -34.10 -65.74 -5.74
C ARG A 4 -34.94 -64.80 -4.88
N SER A 5 -35.99 -65.24 -4.22
CA SER A 5 -36.69 -66.52 -4.24
C SER A 5 -38.09 -66.19 -3.75
N ALA A 6 -39.10 -66.54 -4.53
CA ALA A 6 -40.48 -66.51 -4.09
C ALA A 6 -40.67 -67.60 -3.02
N SER A 7 -40.60 -67.21 -1.75
CA SER A 7 -41.05 -68.05 -0.64
C SER A 7 -42.57 -67.94 -0.57
N PHE A 8 -43.25 -68.88 -1.23
CA PHE A 8 -44.66 -69.13 -1.01
C PHE A 8 -44.85 -69.79 0.35
N ALA A 9 -44.90 -68.99 1.41
CA ALA A 9 -45.54 -69.40 2.64
C ALA A 9 -47.05 -69.36 2.39
N ILE A 10 -47.68 -70.52 2.30
CA ILE A 10 -49.13 -70.67 2.37
C ILE A 10 -49.51 -70.29 3.81
N ALA A 11 -49.59 -68.99 4.09
CA ALA A 11 -50.29 -68.49 5.25
C ALA A 11 -51.76 -68.80 4.98
N GLY A 12 -52.26 -69.85 5.63
CA GLY A 12 -53.67 -70.19 5.59
C GLY A 12 -54.47 -68.93 5.91
N LEU A 13 -55.13 -68.39 4.90
CA LEU A 13 -56.19 -67.42 5.07
C LEU A 13 -57.28 -68.17 5.85
N ALA A 14 -57.16 -68.12 7.18
CA ALA A 14 -58.34 -68.15 8.02
C ALA A 14 -59.18 -66.98 7.53
N MET A 15 -60.11 -67.31 6.64
CA MET A 15 -61.29 -66.49 6.37
C MET A 15 -62.00 -66.38 7.71
N LEU A 16 -61.51 -65.48 8.56
CA LEU A 16 -62.32 -64.78 9.53
C LEU A 16 -63.30 -63.99 8.67
N GLY A 17 -64.31 -64.71 8.20
CA GLY A 17 -65.55 -64.11 7.79
C GLY A 17 -65.91 -63.24 8.97
N THR A 18 -65.80 -61.93 8.78
CA THR A 18 -66.44 -60.96 9.64
C THR A 18 -67.93 -61.22 9.44
N THR A 19 -68.43 -62.25 10.12
CA THR A 19 -69.84 -62.49 10.31
C THR A 19 -70.30 -61.26 11.05
N SER A 20 -70.87 -60.32 10.32
CA SER A 20 -71.60 -59.21 10.88
C SER A 20 -72.56 -59.80 11.91
N GLN A 21 -72.32 -59.51 13.19
CA GLN A 21 -73.28 -59.87 14.22
C GLN A 21 -74.55 -59.07 13.93
N THR A 22 -75.51 -59.71 13.29
CA THR A 22 -76.92 -59.36 13.38
C THR A 22 -77.68 -60.64 13.73
N ALA A 23 -77.28 -61.27 14.84
CA ALA A 23 -77.99 -62.38 15.49
C ALA A 23 -78.75 -61.88 16.73
N ALA A 24 -79.30 -60.67 16.62
CA ALA A 24 -80.51 -60.23 17.30
C ALA A 24 -81.41 -59.74 16.16
N GLY A 25 -82.66 -60.23 16.06
CA GLY A 25 -83.57 -60.02 14.93
C GLY A 25 -84.07 -58.59 14.71
N GLY A 26 -83.16 -57.62 14.61
CA GLY A 26 -83.46 -56.26 14.20
C GLY A 26 -83.46 -56.15 12.68
N ARG A 27 -84.55 -55.63 12.09
CA ARG A 27 -84.53 -55.18 10.69
C ARG A 27 -83.70 -53.90 10.61
N ALA A 28 -82.79 -53.79 9.64
CA ALA A 28 -82.15 -52.51 9.36
C ALA A 28 -83.24 -51.57 8.82
N VAL A 29 -83.52 -50.49 9.54
CA VAL A 29 -84.50 -49.49 9.09
C VAL A 29 -83.83 -48.54 8.10
N GLU A 30 -82.58 -48.17 8.34
CA GLU A 30 -81.84 -47.25 7.49
C GLU A 30 -80.43 -47.79 7.24
N CYS A 31 -79.98 -47.71 5.99
CA CYS A 31 -78.65 -48.16 5.59
C CYS A 31 -77.82 -46.98 5.10
N TYR A 32 -76.54 -46.97 5.47
CA TYR A 32 -75.62 -45.91 5.15
C TYR A 32 -74.36 -46.46 4.49
N GLU A 33 -73.95 -45.84 3.39
CA GLU A 33 -72.69 -46.09 2.72
C GLU A 33 -71.65 -45.05 3.17
N PRO A 34 -70.42 -45.46 3.51
CA PRO A 34 -69.36 -44.52 3.85
C PRO A 34 -68.92 -43.77 2.59
N VAL A 35 -69.05 -42.45 2.59
CA VAL A 35 -68.54 -41.57 1.53
C VAL A 35 -67.31 -40.84 2.04
N ARG A 36 -66.24 -40.88 1.23
CA ARG A 36 -65.02 -40.12 1.48
C ARG A 36 -64.84 -39.10 0.37
N THR A 37 -64.90 -37.82 0.73
CA THR A 37 -64.54 -36.74 -0.18
C THR A 37 -63.04 -36.47 -0.01
N PRO A 38 -62.22 -36.57 -1.08
CA PRO A 38 -60.79 -36.33 -0.96
C PRO A 38 -60.49 -34.85 -0.70
N ASP A 39 -59.34 -34.60 -0.10
CA ASP A 39 -58.75 -33.27 0.04
C ASP A 39 -58.60 -32.59 -1.32
N LEU A 40 -59.04 -31.33 -1.42
CA LEU A 40 -58.83 -30.53 -2.61
C LEU A 40 -57.60 -29.63 -2.41
N TYR A 41 -56.55 -29.89 -3.20
CA TYR A 41 -55.34 -29.08 -3.23
C TYR A 41 -55.33 -28.18 -4.44
N ASP A 42 -54.69 -27.02 -4.29
CA ASP A 42 -54.33 -26.14 -5.39
C ASP A 42 -52.84 -25.80 -5.33
N THR A 43 -52.27 -25.42 -6.48
CA THR A 43 -50.87 -24.97 -6.59
C THR A 43 -50.82 -23.47 -6.71
N VAL A 44 -50.28 -22.82 -5.67
CA VAL A 44 -50.05 -21.38 -5.66
C VAL A 44 -48.60 -21.12 -6.03
N TYR A 45 -48.38 -20.21 -6.97
CA TYR A 45 -47.05 -19.70 -7.32
C TYR A 45 -46.76 -18.46 -6.48
N GLU A 46 -45.60 -18.45 -5.83
CA GLU A 46 -45.15 -17.35 -5.00
C GLU A 46 -43.71 -17.01 -5.36
N ASP A 47 -43.43 -15.71 -5.55
CA ASP A 47 -42.07 -15.23 -5.79
C ASP A 47 -41.35 -15.12 -4.46
N VAL A 48 -40.45 -16.07 -4.21
CA VAL A 48 -39.63 -16.12 -3.01
C VAL A 48 -38.29 -15.46 -3.31
N MET A 49 -37.88 -14.52 -2.46
CA MET A 49 -36.57 -13.91 -2.55
C MET A 49 -35.49 -14.96 -2.24
N VAL A 50 -34.61 -15.22 -3.21
CA VAL A 50 -33.53 -16.21 -3.07
C VAL A 50 -32.19 -15.58 -2.72
N SER A 51 -31.99 -14.30 -3.07
CA SER A 51 -30.87 -13.50 -2.59
C SER A 51 -31.36 -12.12 -2.20
N PRO A 52 -31.03 -11.63 -0.99
CA PRO A 52 -31.30 -10.26 -0.61
C PRO A 52 -30.52 -9.29 -1.50
N PRO A 53 -30.98 -8.02 -1.61
CA PRO A 53 -30.19 -6.99 -2.26
C PRO A 53 -28.91 -6.76 -1.43
N GLY A 54 -27.82 -6.53 -2.14
CA GLY A 54 -26.50 -6.36 -1.53
C GLY A 54 -25.73 -5.24 -2.19
N GLN A 55 -24.59 -4.91 -1.60
CA GLN A 55 -23.64 -3.98 -2.18
C GLN A 55 -22.30 -4.67 -2.35
N GLN A 56 -21.76 -4.61 -3.55
CA GLN A 56 -20.38 -4.97 -3.80
C GLN A 56 -19.54 -3.70 -3.83
N VAL A 57 -18.45 -3.69 -3.07
CA VAL A 57 -17.53 -2.56 -3.01
C VAL A 57 -16.22 -2.95 -3.65
N ASP A 58 -15.93 -2.33 -4.80
CA ASP A 58 -14.66 -2.49 -5.48
C ASP A 58 -13.71 -1.36 -5.06
N TYR A 59 -12.53 -1.76 -4.57
CA TYR A 59 -11.47 -0.85 -4.14
C TYR A 59 -10.36 -0.81 -5.19
N THR A 60 -10.07 0.38 -5.70
CA THR A 60 -8.91 0.62 -6.57
C THR A 60 -7.85 1.36 -5.75
N PRO A 61 -6.66 0.78 -5.55
CA PRO A 61 -5.62 1.37 -4.71
C PRO A 61 -5.09 2.69 -5.31
N PRO A 62 -4.54 3.58 -4.48
CA PRO A 62 -3.91 4.80 -4.96
C PRO A 62 -2.65 4.49 -5.79
N ILE A 63 -2.38 5.33 -6.78
CA ILE A 63 -1.16 5.26 -7.58
C ILE A 63 -0.23 6.39 -7.15
N TYR A 64 0.97 6.01 -6.72
CA TYR A 64 2.05 6.93 -6.39
C TYR A 64 3.01 7.04 -7.57
N GLY A 65 3.55 8.23 -7.78
CA GLY A 65 4.59 8.51 -8.74
C GLY A 65 5.74 9.27 -8.08
N SER A 66 6.87 9.34 -8.78
CA SER A 66 7.98 10.20 -8.37
C SER A 66 7.94 11.50 -9.17
N ARG A 67 8.17 12.61 -8.47
CA ARG A 67 8.39 13.91 -9.09
C ARG A 67 9.77 14.41 -8.70
N GLU A 68 10.59 14.77 -9.68
CA GLU A 68 11.86 15.43 -9.42
C GLU A 68 11.64 16.88 -8.99
N ARG A 69 12.21 17.25 -7.85
CA ARG A 69 12.28 18.63 -7.38
C ARG A 69 13.73 19.05 -7.23
N VAL A 70 14.08 20.18 -7.84
CA VAL A 70 15.40 20.79 -7.67
C VAL A 70 15.44 21.49 -6.32
N VAL A 71 16.41 21.12 -5.49
CA VAL A 71 16.60 21.68 -4.14
C VAL A 71 18.01 22.24 -4.05
N MET A 72 18.14 23.43 -3.48
CA MET A 72 19.45 24.00 -3.15
C MET A 72 20.03 23.23 -1.95
N THR A 73 21.15 22.53 -2.16
CA THR A 73 21.83 21.74 -1.11
C THR A 73 22.89 22.55 -0.38
N ALA A 74 23.51 23.51 -1.08
CA ALA A 74 24.46 24.44 -0.48
C ALA A 74 24.24 25.85 -1.05
N PRO A 75 24.14 26.88 -0.19
CA PRO A 75 24.03 28.25 -0.67
C PRO A 75 25.34 28.73 -1.29
N ALA A 76 25.24 29.75 -2.16
CA ALA A 76 26.42 30.43 -2.65
C ALA A 76 27.15 31.10 -1.49
N GLN A 77 28.47 30.96 -1.45
CA GLN A 77 29.30 31.53 -0.39
C GLN A 77 30.47 32.31 -0.96
N VAL A 78 30.91 33.31 -0.22
CA VAL A 78 32.05 34.15 -0.57
C VAL A 78 33.15 33.85 0.43
N THR A 79 34.27 33.35 -0.07
CA THR A 79 35.50 33.18 0.71
C THR A 79 36.55 34.19 0.26
N TYR A 80 37.51 34.44 1.15
CA TYR A 80 38.61 35.35 0.92
C TYR A 80 39.92 34.59 1.04
N ASP A 81 40.67 34.56 -0.05
CA ASP A 81 41.99 33.92 -0.09
C ASP A 81 43.06 35.00 -0.01
N ILE A 82 44.04 34.78 0.86
CA ILE A 82 45.19 35.67 1.01
C ILE A 82 46.22 35.29 -0.05
N VAL A 83 46.50 36.20 -0.97
CA VAL A 83 47.61 36.07 -1.92
C VAL A 83 48.84 36.72 -1.26
N PRO A 84 49.89 35.95 -0.93
CA PRO A 84 51.05 36.46 -0.22
C PRO A 84 51.81 37.50 -1.04
N ALA A 85 52.51 38.39 -0.34
CA ALA A 85 53.36 39.39 -0.96
C ALA A 85 54.48 38.73 -1.78
N VAL A 86 54.72 39.25 -2.99
CA VAL A 86 55.86 38.83 -3.82
C VAL A 86 57.05 39.72 -3.46
N THR A 87 58.09 39.11 -2.91
CA THR A 87 59.32 39.81 -2.50
C THR A 87 60.49 39.45 -3.42
N ARG A 88 61.48 40.33 -3.46
CA ARG A 88 62.76 40.09 -4.13
C ARG A 88 63.89 40.69 -3.33
N THR A 89 65.01 39.99 -3.28
CA THR A 89 66.26 40.52 -2.74
C THR A 89 66.86 41.53 -3.70
N ALA A 90 66.92 42.78 -3.28
CA ALA A 90 67.66 43.84 -3.95
C ALA A 90 69.01 44.02 -3.25
N TYR A 91 70.08 44.08 -4.04
CA TYR A 91 71.41 44.42 -3.54
C TYR A 91 71.68 45.89 -3.83
N HIS A 92 72.07 46.63 -2.79
CA HIS A 92 72.62 47.97 -2.97
C HIS A 92 73.97 48.07 -2.26
N THR A 93 74.83 48.94 -2.78
CA THR A 93 76.19 49.11 -2.25
C THR A 93 76.18 50.24 -1.24
N VAL A 94 76.51 49.94 0.01
CA VAL A 94 76.60 50.93 1.09
C VAL A 94 78.07 51.19 1.39
N ARG A 95 78.41 52.47 1.61
CA ARG A 95 79.73 52.86 2.13
C ARG A 95 79.74 52.57 3.63
N VAL A 96 80.56 51.61 4.06
CA VAL A 96 80.65 51.18 5.47
C VAL A 96 81.76 51.94 6.19
N ASP A 97 82.77 52.36 5.43
CA ASP A 97 83.90 53.13 5.94
C ASP A 97 84.24 54.25 4.94
N ASP A 98 84.32 55.48 5.45
CA ASP A 98 84.56 56.66 4.64
C ASP A 98 86.01 56.72 4.11
N GLY A 99 86.88 55.81 4.56
CA GLY A 99 88.31 55.89 4.33
C GLY A 99 88.94 57.09 5.02
N GLY A 100 90.17 57.41 4.64
CA GLY A 100 90.85 58.61 5.15
C GLY A 100 92.31 58.38 5.48
N TYR A 101 92.86 59.32 6.24
CA TYR A 101 94.26 59.26 6.64
C TYR A 101 94.39 58.63 8.02
N SER A 102 95.23 57.60 8.12
CA SER A 102 95.68 57.05 9.38
C SER A 102 97.18 57.34 9.55
N TRP A 103 97.65 57.37 10.80
CA TRP A 103 99.07 57.43 11.10
C TRP A 103 99.56 56.04 11.48
N GLU A 104 100.51 55.50 10.71
CA GLU A 104 101.08 54.17 10.93
C GLU A 104 102.60 54.26 11.02
N TRP A 105 103.20 53.56 11.98
CA TRP A 105 104.65 53.44 12.08
C TRP A 105 105.17 52.41 11.05
N ARG A 106 106.11 52.83 10.19
CA ARG A 106 106.78 51.93 9.24
C ARG A 106 108.29 52.01 9.40
N VAL A 107 108.98 50.93 9.05
CA VAL A 107 110.45 50.89 9.04
C VAL A 107 110.92 50.96 7.60
N ILE A 108 111.57 52.06 7.23
CA ILE A 108 112.10 52.30 5.89
C ILE A 108 113.62 52.46 6.03
N HIS A 109 114.39 51.62 5.33
CA HIS A 109 115.87 51.59 5.43
C HIS A 109 116.41 51.54 6.88
N GLY A 110 115.79 50.73 7.75
CA GLY A 110 116.23 50.53 9.13
C GLY A 110 115.86 51.65 10.13
N ARG A 111 115.09 52.66 9.72
CA ARG A 111 114.62 53.76 10.60
C ARG A 111 113.11 53.70 10.81
N LYS A 112 112.64 53.87 12.04
CA LYS A 112 111.20 53.92 12.40
C LYS A 112 110.63 55.30 12.11
N VAL A 113 109.74 55.41 11.14
CA VAL A 113 109.12 56.67 10.69
C VAL A 113 107.60 56.59 10.82
N LEU A 114 106.97 57.71 11.19
CA LEU A 114 105.50 57.82 11.25
C LEU A 114 104.99 58.28 9.88
N CYS A 115 104.23 57.43 9.20
CA CYS A 115 103.71 57.71 7.87
C CYS A 115 102.22 58.00 7.94
N LYS A 116 101.78 59.03 7.21
CA LYS A 116 100.36 59.31 6.96
C LYS A 116 99.90 58.43 5.81
N VAL A 117 99.23 57.32 6.13
CA VAL A 117 98.76 56.33 5.15
C VAL A 117 97.33 56.67 4.75
N TRP A 118 97.05 56.68 3.45
CA TRP A 118 95.70 56.87 2.94
C TRP A 118 95.03 55.52 2.70
N HIS A 119 93.87 55.32 3.32
CA HIS A 119 93.02 54.15 3.12
C HIS A 119 91.85 54.50 2.20
N LYS A 120 91.57 53.59 1.25
CA LYS A 120 90.42 53.69 0.37
C LYS A 120 89.13 53.45 1.16
N ALA A 121 88.08 54.19 0.81
CA ALA A 121 86.73 53.92 1.31
C ALA A 121 86.34 52.46 1.02
N ARG A 122 85.71 51.81 2.01
CA ARG A 122 85.24 50.44 1.85
C ARG A 122 83.73 50.43 1.61
N TYR A 123 83.34 49.63 0.64
CA TYR A 123 81.96 49.44 0.24
C TYR A 123 81.58 47.98 0.42
N GLU A 124 80.37 47.76 0.89
CA GLU A 124 79.82 46.42 1.09
C GLU A 124 78.47 46.30 0.39
N ARG A 125 78.18 45.10 -0.10
CA ARG A 125 76.89 44.79 -0.72
C ARG A 125 75.94 44.29 0.35
N VAL A 126 74.93 45.10 0.64
CA VAL A 126 73.87 44.73 1.59
C VAL A 126 72.69 44.18 0.81
N ALA A 127 72.12 43.08 1.32
CA ALA A 127 70.90 42.50 0.79
C ALA A 127 69.69 43.08 1.53
N GLU A 128 68.75 43.64 0.79
CA GLU A 128 67.49 44.16 1.30
C GLU A 128 66.31 43.43 0.63
N THR A 129 65.33 43.02 1.42
CA THR A 129 64.11 42.39 0.88
C THR A 129 63.10 43.48 0.53
N VAL A 130 62.87 43.67 -0.76
CA VAL A 130 61.91 44.65 -1.27
C VAL A 130 60.63 43.94 -1.71
N VAL A 131 59.48 44.47 -1.28
CA VAL A 131 58.15 44.00 -1.70
C VAL A 131 57.85 44.53 -3.10
N ILE A 132 57.73 43.65 -4.09
CA ILE A 132 57.37 44.02 -5.47
C ILE A 132 55.85 44.16 -5.61
N GLN A 133 55.12 43.21 -5.02
CA GLN A 133 53.66 43.24 -4.97
C GLN A 133 53.23 43.05 -3.52
N PRO A 134 52.42 43.96 -2.97
CA PRO A 134 51.92 43.82 -1.61
C PRO A 134 51.00 42.61 -1.52
N GLU A 135 50.86 42.11 -0.29
CA GLU A 135 49.83 41.12 0.03
C GLU A 135 48.46 41.69 -0.34
N ARG A 136 47.62 40.83 -0.92
CA ARG A 136 46.25 41.22 -1.28
C ARG A 136 45.28 40.10 -0.98
N THR A 137 44.06 40.50 -0.64
CA THR A 137 42.95 39.58 -0.46
C THR A 137 42.18 39.45 -1.77
N ARG A 138 41.98 38.22 -2.22
CA ARG A 138 41.17 37.90 -3.40
C ARG A 138 39.81 37.37 -2.93
N ARG A 139 38.73 37.96 -3.47
CA ARG A 139 37.37 37.43 -3.30
C ARG A 139 37.17 36.22 -4.21
N VAL A 140 36.78 35.09 -3.63
CA VAL A 140 36.40 33.86 -4.34
C VAL A 140 34.92 33.57 -4.10
N VAL A 141 34.14 33.52 -5.17
CA VAL A 141 32.72 33.20 -5.11
C VAL A 141 32.55 31.72 -5.42
N ILE A 142 32.03 30.98 -4.45
CA ILE A 142 31.66 29.57 -4.59
C ILE A 142 30.16 29.55 -4.93
N PRO A 143 29.76 29.02 -6.10
CA PRO A 143 28.36 29.05 -6.52
C PRO A 143 27.49 28.13 -5.65
N ALA A 144 26.18 28.39 -5.65
CA ALA A 144 25.20 27.52 -5.00
C ALA A 144 25.16 26.15 -5.70
N GLN A 145 24.98 25.11 -4.91
CA GLN A 145 24.82 23.74 -5.41
C GLN A 145 23.36 23.34 -5.36
N TYR A 146 22.92 22.67 -6.42
CA TYR A 146 21.55 22.19 -6.58
C TYR A 146 21.57 20.70 -6.86
N ASP A 147 20.61 20.00 -6.29
CA ASP A 147 20.43 18.57 -6.51
C ASP A 147 18.97 18.25 -6.85
N ARG A 148 18.74 17.10 -7.51
CA ARG A 148 17.40 16.62 -7.86
C ARG A 148 17.01 15.50 -6.91
N ILE A 149 16.00 15.77 -6.10
CA ILE A 149 15.46 14.79 -5.16
C ILE A 149 14.13 14.29 -5.72
N ALA A 150 13.96 12.97 -5.73
CA ALA A 150 12.70 12.33 -6.05
C ALA A 150 11.77 12.43 -4.84
N GLU A 151 10.63 13.10 -5.02
CA GLU A 151 9.56 13.20 -4.04
C GLU A 151 8.40 12.30 -4.46
N GLU A 152 7.89 11.50 -3.54
CA GLU A 152 6.71 10.66 -3.78
C GLU A 152 5.46 11.53 -3.78
N VAL A 153 4.71 11.49 -4.87
CA VAL A 153 3.49 12.29 -5.05
C VAL A 153 2.33 11.35 -5.39
N LEU A 154 1.18 11.62 -4.77
CA LEU A 154 -0.07 10.94 -5.10
C LEU A 154 -0.54 11.37 -6.50
N VAL A 155 -0.47 10.45 -7.46
CA VAL A 155 -0.89 10.70 -8.85
C VAL A 155 -2.37 10.43 -9.02
N GLN A 156 -2.85 9.34 -8.43
CA GLN A 156 -4.27 8.97 -8.45
C GLN A 156 -4.69 8.58 -7.03
N PRO A 157 -5.74 9.22 -6.47
CA PRO A 157 -6.26 8.83 -5.17
C PRO A 157 -6.95 7.47 -5.25
N GLU A 158 -7.10 6.84 -4.08
CA GLU A 158 -7.90 5.63 -3.94
C GLU A 158 -9.33 5.88 -4.45
N GLN A 159 -9.89 4.91 -5.16
CA GLN A 159 -11.26 4.96 -5.64
C GLN A 159 -12.08 3.83 -5.04
N ARG A 160 -13.27 4.18 -4.57
CA ARG A 160 -14.28 3.24 -4.09
C ARG A 160 -15.47 3.28 -5.03
N ARG A 161 -15.79 2.13 -5.64
CA ARG A 161 -16.99 1.97 -6.45
C ARG A 161 -17.96 1.06 -5.72
N VAL A 162 -19.16 1.57 -5.44
CA VAL A 162 -20.26 0.77 -4.90
C VAL A 162 -21.13 0.32 -6.06
N ILE A 163 -21.32 -0.99 -6.18
CA ILE A 163 -22.17 -1.64 -7.17
C ILE A 163 -23.34 -2.23 -6.41
N ASP A 164 -24.55 -1.71 -6.66
CA ASP A 164 -25.77 -2.24 -6.07
C ASP A 164 -26.19 -3.51 -6.81
N VAL A 165 -26.28 -4.61 -6.07
CA VAL A 165 -26.74 -5.91 -6.58
C VAL A 165 -28.22 -6.05 -6.20
N PRO A 166 -29.14 -6.10 -7.18
CA PRO A 166 -30.56 -6.19 -6.88
C PRO A 166 -30.92 -7.55 -6.26
N ALA A 167 -32.05 -7.58 -5.55
CA ALA A 167 -32.60 -8.83 -5.04
C ALA A 167 -32.97 -9.76 -6.20
N SER A 168 -32.70 -11.06 -6.04
CA SER A 168 -33.15 -12.07 -6.99
C SER A 168 -34.33 -12.85 -6.40
N TYR A 169 -35.32 -13.09 -7.26
CA TYR A 169 -36.53 -13.80 -6.92
C TYR A 169 -36.62 -15.07 -7.75
N GLN A 170 -37.21 -16.10 -7.15
CA GLN A 170 -37.52 -17.35 -7.82
C GLN A 170 -38.97 -17.69 -7.55
N THR A 171 -39.71 -18.01 -8.60
CA THR A 171 -41.09 -18.48 -8.48
C THR A 171 -41.09 -19.93 -8.01
N VAL A 172 -41.66 -20.18 -6.83
CA VAL A 172 -41.77 -21.52 -6.23
C VAL A 172 -43.24 -21.94 -6.20
N ALA A 173 -43.51 -23.19 -6.60
CA ALA A 173 -44.85 -23.77 -6.52
C ALA A 173 -45.07 -24.38 -5.13
N ARG A 174 -46.12 -23.93 -4.43
CA ARG A 174 -46.53 -24.47 -3.12
C ARG A 174 -47.93 -25.08 -3.22
N ARG A 175 -48.08 -26.32 -2.76
CA ARG A 175 -49.39 -26.98 -2.65
C ARG A 175 -50.09 -26.52 -1.38
N VAL A 176 -51.29 -26.00 -1.52
CA VAL A 176 -52.12 -25.53 -0.40
C VAL A 176 -53.41 -26.33 -0.37
N LEU A 177 -53.82 -26.74 0.83
CA LEU A 177 -55.11 -27.38 1.04
C LEU A 177 -56.19 -26.29 0.99
N VAL A 178 -57.05 -26.36 -0.02
CA VAL A 178 -58.15 -25.40 -0.21
C VAL A 178 -59.40 -25.85 0.52
N ARG A 179 -59.61 -27.17 0.57
CA ARG A 179 -60.73 -27.77 1.29
C ARG A 179 -60.30 -29.09 1.90
N GLU A 180 -60.51 -29.20 3.20
CA GLU A 180 -60.36 -30.45 3.93
C GLU A 180 -61.38 -31.47 3.41
N GLY A 181 -60.90 -32.67 3.15
CA GLY A 181 -61.71 -33.83 2.85
C GLY A 181 -62.59 -34.16 4.06
N SER A 182 -63.77 -34.70 3.78
CA SER A 182 -64.71 -35.11 4.83
C SER A 182 -65.12 -36.56 4.63
N SER A 183 -65.28 -37.24 5.76
CA SER A 183 -65.89 -38.56 5.82
C SER A 183 -67.29 -38.43 6.36
N GLY A 184 -68.27 -38.93 5.60
CA GLY A 184 -69.67 -38.89 5.98
C GLY A 184 -70.36 -40.20 5.65
N TRP A 185 -71.57 -40.35 6.17
CA TRP A 185 -72.43 -41.49 5.90
C TRP A 185 -73.57 -41.03 5.00
N ARG A 186 -73.62 -41.52 3.77
CA ARG A 186 -74.70 -41.23 2.84
C ARG A 186 -75.75 -42.33 2.96
N ARG A 187 -76.99 -41.96 3.24
CA ARG A 187 -78.09 -42.94 3.26
C ARG A 187 -78.27 -43.53 1.86
N VAL A 188 -78.35 -44.84 1.78
CA VAL A 188 -78.62 -45.59 0.55
C VAL A 188 -79.77 -46.56 0.78
N HIS A 189 -80.61 -46.70 -0.23
CA HIS A 189 -81.70 -47.67 -0.21
C HIS A 189 -81.18 -48.97 -0.84
N ILE A 190 -81.12 -50.03 -0.03
CA ILE A 190 -80.74 -51.36 -0.50
C ILE A 190 -82.00 -52.23 -0.50
N PRO A 191 -82.54 -52.58 -1.68
CA PRO A 191 -83.78 -53.34 -1.80
C PRO A 191 -83.70 -54.65 -1.00
N ARG A 192 -84.76 -54.95 -0.25
CA ARG A 192 -84.89 -56.11 0.66
C ARG A 192 -84.05 -56.06 1.96
N HIS A 193 -83.24 -55.03 2.18
CA HIS A 193 -82.44 -54.90 3.41
C HIS A 193 -82.84 -53.72 4.31
N CYS A 194 -83.34 -52.63 3.74
CA CYS A 194 -83.78 -51.44 4.49
C CYS A 194 -85.19 -51.07 4.01
N GLN A 195 -86.15 -50.92 4.94
CA GLN A 195 -87.54 -50.56 4.63
C GLN A 195 -87.73 -49.05 4.82
N ASP A 196 -88.45 -48.39 3.92
CA ASP A 196 -88.78 -46.95 4.02
C ASP A 196 -89.45 -46.58 5.36
#